data_AF-A0A973PPG5-F1
#
_entry.id   AF-A0A973PPG5-F1
#
_cell.length_a   1.000
_cell.length_b   1.000
_cell.length_c   1.000
_cell.angle_alpha   90.00
_cell.angle_beta   90.00
_cell.angle_gamma   90.00
#
_symmetry.space_group_name_H-M   'P 1'
#
loop_
_entity.id
_entity.type
_entity.pdbx_description
1 polymer ?
#
loop_
_entity_poly.entity_id
_entity_poly.type
_entity_poly.pdbx_seq_one_letter_code
_entity_poly.pdbx_strand_id
1 'polypeptide(L)'
;MIRRSTAWRGAAAALGLAAVAMSTTPAMADSATRTLPTVVLVHGAFADASSWDGVVAQLQRRGYPVIAPANPLRTLAGDAAYIASVVKNVPGEVILVGHSYG
;
A
#
# COMPACT_ATOMS: atom_id res chain seq x y z
N MET A 1 58.42 34.40 -14.90
CA MET A 1 58.52 33.34 -13.87
C MET A 1 57.86 32.08 -14.42
N ILE A 2 58.67 31.03 -14.69
CA ILE A 2 58.35 29.58 -14.70
C ILE A 2 57.20 29.13 -15.64
N ARG A 3 57.49 28.73 -16.90
CA ARG A 3 57.71 27.33 -17.42
C ARG A 3 56.66 26.32 -16.90
N ARG A 4 55.87 25.67 -17.77
CA ARG A 4 56.16 24.36 -18.43
C ARG A 4 55.01 24.07 -19.42
N SER A 5 55.23 23.91 -20.73
CA SER A 5 55.57 22.65 -21.46
C SER A 5 54.63 21.50 -21.06
N THR A 6 53.90 20.82 -21.95
CA THR A 6 54.38 20.03 -23.10
C THR A 6 53.16 19.53 -23.90
N ALA A 7 53.26 19.51 -25.22
CA ALA A 7 52.34 18.79 -26.10
C ALA A 7 52.44 17.27 -25.88
N TRP A 8 51.32 16.54 -25.97
CA TRP A 8 51.37 15.14 -26.36
C TRP A 8 50.22 14.80 -27.31
N ARG A 9 50.66 14.18 -28.40
CA ARG A 9 50.01 13.57 -29.56
C ARG A 9 48.70 12.82 -29.23
N GLY A 10 47.77 12.89 -30.18
CA GLY A 10 46.56 12.06 -30.18
C GLY A 10 46.84 10.57 -30.36
N ALA A 11 45.85 9.76 -30.00
CA ALA A 11 45.70 8.38 -30.43
C ALA A 11 44.21 7.97 -30.43
N ALA A 12 43.80 7.51 -31.60
CA ALA A 12 42.73 6.60 -32.01
C ALA A 12 41.68 6.07 -31.02
N ALA A 13 40.48 5.92 -31.59
CA ALA A 13 39.31 5.25 -31.10
C ALA A 13 39.54 3.79 -30.67
N ALA A 14 38.76 3.36 -29.67
CA ALA A 14 38.23 2.02 -29.59
C ALA A 14 36.84 2.08 -28.93
N LEU A 15 35.77 2.03 -29.74
CA LEU A 15 34.43 1.69 -29.25
C LEU A 15 34.48 0.23 -28.80
N GLY A 16 34.68 -0.01 -27.51
CA GLY A 16 34.44 -1.32 -26.91
C GLY A 16 32.94 -1.50 -26.69
N LEU A 17 32.29 -2.37 -27.47
CA LEU A 17 30.98 -2.91 -27.12
C LEU A 17 31.15 -3.79 -25.87
N ALA A 18 30.85 -3.26 -24.69
CA ALA A 18 30.65 -4.07 -23.50
C ALA A 18 29.25 -4.69 -23.59
N ALA A 19 29.17 -5.97 -23.94
CA ALA A 19 27.93 -6.74 -23.82
C ALA A 19 27.58 -6.86 -22.32
N VAL A 20 26.62 -6.05 -21.86
CA VAL A 20 26.04 -6.21 -20.52
C VAL A 20 25.19 -7.46 -20.56
N ALA A 21 25.68 -8.56 -19.97
CA ALA A 21 24.87 -9.74 -19.76
C ALA A 21 23.75 -9.37 -18.77
N MET A 22 22.52 -9.20 -19.27
CA MET A 22 21.34 -9.10 -18.41
C MET A 22 21.15 -10.44 -17.70
N SER A 23 21.60 -10.51 -16.45
CA SER A 23 21.17 -11.55 -15.53
C SER A 23 19.69 -11.34 -15.21
N THR A 24 18.81 -11.97 -15.97
CA THR A 24 17.39 -12.09 -15.61
C THR A 24 17.30 -13.12 -14.48
N THR A 25 17.44 -12.67 -13.23
CA THR A 25 16.95 -13.47 -12.11
C THR A 25 15.45 -13.62 -12.31
N PRO A 26 14.89 -14.84 -12.43
CA PRO A 26 13.45 -14.98 -12.36
C PRO A 26 13.06 -14.48 -10.97
N ALA A 27 12.26 -13.41 -10.93
CA ALA A 27 11.50 -13.11 -9.74
C ALA A 27 10.62 -14.34 -9.51
N MET A 28 11.02 -15.21 -8.59
CA MET A 28 10.09 -16.14 -7.97
C MET A 28 9.04 -15.26 -7.32
N ALA A 29 7.94 -15.02 -8.04
CA ALA A 29 6.72 -14.56 -7.45
C ALA A 29 6.39 -15.60 -6.40
N ASP A 30 6.61 -15.24 -5.14
CA ASP A 30 6.21 -16.05 -4.02
C ASP A 30 4.70 -16.19 -4.17
N SER A 31 4.25 -17.35 -4.65
CA SER A 31 2.86 -17.78 -4.58
C SER A 31 2.53 -18.10 -3.12
N ALA A 32 2.87 -17.18 -2.21
CA ALA A 32 2.24 -17.07 -0.92
C ALA A 32 0.77 -16.86 -1.24
N THR A 33 -0.07 -17.77 -0.76
CA THR A 33 -1.52 -17.64 -0.77
C THR A 33 -1.85 -16.23 -0.25
N ARG A 34 -2.13 -15.27 -1.15
CA ARG A 34 -2.36 -13.88 -0.75
C ARG A 34 -3.58 -13.87 0.15
N THR A 35 -3.36 -13.74 1.45
CA THR A 35 -4.44 -13.57 2.43
C THR A 35 -5.25 -12.34 2.01
N LEU A 36 -6.56 -12.49 1.90
CA LEU A 36 -7.42 -11.38 1.55
C LEU A 36 -7.31 -10.29 2.62
N PRO A 37 -7.27 -9.00 2.22
CA PRO A 37 -7.22 -7.90 3.18
C PRO A 37 -8.50 -7.86 4.01
N THR A 38 -8.41 -7.38 5.25
CA THR A 38 -9.59 -7.13 6.08
C THR A 38 -10.25 -5.83 5.65
N VAL A 39 -11.56 -5.86 5.41
CA VAL A 39 -12.34 -4.67 5.07
C VAL A 39 -12.93 -4.08 6.34
N VAL A 40 -12.58 -2.83 6.66
CA VAL A 40 -13.12 -2.09 7.80
C VAL A 40 -14.13 -1.05 7.27
N LEU A 41 -15.39 -1.18 7.69
CA LEU A 41 -16.52 -0.39 7.19
C LEU A 41 -17.01 0.61 8.24
N VAL A 42 -16.80 1.91 7.99
CA VAL A 42 -17.20 3.01 8.89
C VAL A 42 -18.51 3.63 8.40
N HIS A 43 -19.54 3.61 9.23
CA HIS A 43 -20.84 4.19 8.90
C HIS A 43 -20.81 5.73 8.99
N GLY A 44 -21.81 6.37 8.36
CA GLY A 44 -21.98 7.81 8.40
C GLY A 44 -22.68 8.31 9.66
N ALA A 45 -22.92 9.62 9.72
CA ALA A 45 -23.70 10.25 10.78
C ALA A 45 -25.15 9.74 10.78
N PHE A 46 -25.77 9.69 11.97
CA PHE A 46 -27.15 9.20 12.19
C PHE A 46 -27.41 7.74 11.80
N ALA A 47 -26.36 6.98 11.50
CA ALA A 47 -26.41 5.55 11.20
C ALA A 47 -25.67 4.75 12.26
N ASP A 48 -25.70 3.42 12.14
CA ASP A 48 -24.87 2.48 12.88
C ASP A 48 -24.28 1.42 11.93
N ALA A 49 -23.56 0.45 12.49
CA ALA A 49 -22.89 -0.61 11.74
C ALA A 49 -23.85 -1.47 10.87
N SER A 50 -25.13 -1.59 11.22
CA SER A 50 -26.11 -2.39 10.47
C SER A 50 -26.39 -1.84 9.07
N SER A 51 -26.07 -0.56 8.82
CA SER A 51 -26.15 0.04 7.48
C SER A 51 -25.27 -0.69 6.46
N TRP A 52 -24.30 -1.49 6.92
CA TRP A 52 -23.42 -2.30 6.10
C TRP A 52 -23.84 -3.76 5.96
N ASP A 53 -24.91 -4.25 6.58
CA ASP A 53 -25.26 -5.68 6.63
C ASP A 53 -25.24 -6.37 5.26
N GLY A 54 -25.85 -5.74 4.25
CA GLY A 54 -25.86 -6.26 2.88
C GLY A 54 -24.46 -6.34 2.24
N VAL A 55 -23.59 -5.39 2.54
CA VAL A 55 -22.20 -5.34 2.05
C VAL A 55 -21.32 -6.35 2.79
N VAL A 56 -21.47 -6.44 4.11
CA VAL A 56 -20.81 -7.45 4.95
C VAL A 56 -21.13 -8.85 4.41
N ALA A 57 -22.41 -9.15 4.17
CA ALA A 57 -22.82 -10.44 3.64
C ALA A 57 -22.21 -10.71 2.25
N GLN A 58 -22.11 -9.70 1.37
CA GLN A 58 -21.51 -9.86 0.05
C GLN A 58 -20.00 -10.10 0.10
N LEU A 59 -19.27 -9.36 0.94
CA LEU A 59 -17.82 -9.48 1.10
C LEU A 59 -17.43 -10.80 1.76
N GLN A 60 -18.16 -11.21 2.80
CA GLN A 60 -17.96 -12.51 3.46
C GLN A 60 -18.21 -13.67 2.49
N ARG A 61 -19.24 -13.61 1.63
CA ARG A 61 -19.44 -14.61 0.57
C ARG A 61 -18.28 -14.70 -0.43
N ARG A 62 -17.50 -13.63 -0.58
CA ARG A 62 -16.29 -13.58 -1.42
C ARG A 62 -15.01 -13.93 -0.65
N GLY A 63 -15.12 -14.31 0.63
CA GLY A 63 -14.01 -14.74 1.48
C GLY A 63 -13.26 -13.61 2.18
N TYR A 64 -13.70 -12.36 2.08
CA TYR A 64 -13.05 -11.26 2.78
C TYR A 64 -13.37 -11.30 4.28
N PRO A 65 -12.36 -11.15 5.16
CA PRO A 65 -12.62 -10.75 6.54
C PRO A 65 -13.19 -9.33 6.57
N VAL A 66 -14.19 -9.09 7.41
CA VAL A 66 -14.89 -7.79 7.49
C VAL A 66 -15.10 -7.39 8.94
N ILE A 67 -14.88 -6.11 9.24
CA ILE A 67 -15.14 -5.49 10.54
C ILE A 67 -15.98 -4.23 10.29
N ALA A 68 -17.11 -4.09 10.98
CA ALA A 68 -17.92 -2.87 10.99
C ALA A 68 -17.95 -2.32 12.44
N PRO A 69 -17.00 -1.46 12.84
CA PRO A 69 -16.94 -0.93 14.19
C PRO A 69 -18.14 -0.02 14.48
N ALA A 70 -18.61 -0.02 15.73
CA ALA A 70 -19.61 0.93 16.19
C ALA A 70 -18.95 2.31 16.42
N ASN A 71 -18.97 3.17 15.39
CA ASN A 71 -18.39 4.50 15.47
C ASN A 71 -19.25 5.36 16.43
N PRO A 72 -18.69 5.90 17.53
CA PRO A 72 -19.48 6.57 18.58
C PRO A 72 -20.21 7.86 18.17
N LEU A 73 -19.78 8.51 17.07
CA LEU A 73 -20.33 9.78 16.57
C LEU A 73 -20.33 10.89 17.64
N ARG A 74 -19.25 10.99 18.42
CA ARG A 74 -19.16 12.00 19.52
C ARG A 74 -18.44 13.26 19.08
N THR A 75 -17.33 13.09 18.38
CA THR A 75 -16.50 14.19 17.85
C THR A 75 -15.66 13.66 16.70
N LEU A 76 -15.44 14.47 15.66
CA LEU A 76 -14.63 14.04 14.51
C LEU A 76 -13.24 13.51 14.91
N ALA A 77 -12.54 14.23 15.78
CA ALA A 77 -11.20 13.84 16.22
C ALA A 77 -11.21 12.56 17.09
N GLY A 78 -12.16 12.44 18.03
CA GLY A 78 -12.27 11.27 18.90
C GLY A 78 -12.72 10.02 18.13
N ASP A 79 -13.66 10.18 17.21
CA ASP A 79 -14.17 9.10 16.36
C ASP A 79 -13.06 8.61 15.40
N ALA A 80 -12.32 9.51 14.77
CA ALA A 80 -11.16 9.16 13.94
C ALA A 80 -10.07 8.44 14.74
N ALA A 81 -9.78 8.89 15.97
CA ALA A 81 -8.83 8.22 16.84
C ALA A 81 -9.30 6.81 17.24
N TYR A 82 -10.59 6.64 17.52
CA TYR A 82 -11.19 5.33 17.79
C TYR A 82 -11.05 4.39 16.59
N ILE A 83 -11.45 4.81 15.39
CA ILE A 83 -11.33 3.99 14.18
C ILE A 83 -9.86 3.66 13.87
N ALA A 84 -8.94 4.62 14.03
CA ALA A 84 -7.51 4.36 13.88
C ALA A 84 -7.02 3.28 14.86
N SER A 85 -7.53 3.27 16.09
CA SER A 85 -7.20 2.22 17.07
C SER A 85 -7.73 0.85 16.65
N VAL A 86 -8.91 0.76 16.04
CA VAL A 86 -9.46 -0.48 15.49
C VAL A 86 -8.54 -1.00 14.38
N VAL A 87 -8.24 -0.16 13.39
CA VAL A 87 -7.40 -0.52 12.23
C VAL A 87 -6.01 -1.00 12.67
N LYS A 88 -5.40 -0.34 13.67
CA LYS A 88 -4.08 -0.71 14.18
C LYS A 88 -4.01 -2.12 14.79
N ASN A 89 -5.14 -2.65 15.25
CA ASN A 89 -5.23 -3.99 15.83
C ASN A 89 -5.60 -5.08 14.80
N VAL A 90 -5.82 -4.71 13.54
CA VAL A 90 -6.11 -5.67 12.48
C VAL A 90 -4.79 -6.21 11.91
N PRO A 91 -4.56 -7.53 11.91
CA PRO A 91 -3.36 -8.10 11.30
C PRO A 91 -3.44 -8.05 9.76
N GLY A 92 -2.32 -7.78 9.11
CA GLY A 92 -2.19 -7.81 7.65
C GLY A 92 -2.70 -6.57 6.92
N GLU A 93 -3.01 -6.74 5.63
CA GLU A 93 -3.51 -5.65 4.78
C GLU A 93 -4.95 -5.25 5.18
N VAL A 94 -5.22 -3.94 5.19
CA VAL A 94 -6.54 -3.37 5.51
C VAL A 94 -7.05 -2.52 4.36
N ILE A 95 -8.34 -2.66 4.04
CA ILE A 95 -9.10 -1.72 3.23
C ILE A 95 -10.05 -0.98 4.17
N LEU A 96 -9.82 0.32 4.38
CA LEU A 96 -10.69 1.18 5.18
C LEU A 96 -11.69 1.90 4.27
N VAL A 97 -12.98 1.74 4.54
CA VAL A 97 -14.08 2.33 3.76
C VAL A 97 -14.93 3.19 4.68
N GLY A 98 -15.11 4.45 4.32
CA GLY A 98 -15.98 5.40 5.00
C GLY A 98 -17.16 5.81 4.13
N HIS A 99 -18.33 6.01 4.75
CA HIS A 99 -19.49 6.62 4.09
C HIS A 99 -19.83 7.96 4.74
N SER A 100 -19.84 9.02 3.94
CA SER A 100 -20.20 10.38 4.37
C SER A 100 -19.29 10.91 5.51
N TYR A 101 -19.74 10.87 6.76
CA TYR A 101 -18.96 11.25 7.94
C TYR A 101 -17.82 10.27 8.26
N GLY A 102 -18.01 9.00 7.93
CA GLY A 102 -17.09 7.91 8.26
C GLY A 102 -15.84 7.87 7.40
#